data_AF-A0A969EEZ1-F1
#
_entry.id   AF-A0A969EEZ1-F1
#
_cell.length_a   1.000
_cell.length_b   1.000
_cell.length_c   1.000
_cell.angle_alpha   90.00
_cell.angle_beta   90.00
_cell.angle_gamma   90.00
#
_symmetry.space_group_name_H-M   'P 1'
#
loop_
_entity.id
_entity.type
_entity.pdbx_description
1 polymer ?
#
loop_
_entity_poly.entity_id
_entity_poly.type
_entity_poly.pdbx_seq_one_letter_code
_entity_poly.pdbx_strand_id
1 'polypeptide(L)'
;RKRRRSRWRTRPPRIACPLLVVAGERDTLIPPSHAERMANEAGSRAELMIVAGGNHVANNVWYRYRPQSADWLARQLAARTG
;
A
#
# COMPACT_ATOMS: atom_id res chain seq x y z
N ARG A 1 -28.18 -28.05 2.24
CA ARG A 1 -26.74 -27.85 2.55
C ARG A 1 -26.29 -26.52 1.91
N LYS A 2 -26.21 -25.44 2.71
CA LYS A 2 -26.01 -24.07 2.19
C LYS A 2 -24.62 -23.90 1.57
N ARG A 3 -24.60 -23.58 0.28
CA ARG A 3 -23.42 -23.10 -0.48
C ARG A 3 -23.02 -21.72 0.06
N ARG A 4 -21.73 -21.53 0.37
CA ARG A 4 -21.06 -20.22 0.28
C ARG A 4 -19.64 -20.45 -0.23
N ARG A 5 -19.47 -20.41 -1.55
CA ARG A 5 -18.15 -20.17 -2.15
C ARG A 5 -17.82 -18.73 -1.78
N SER A 6 -16.85 -18.52 -0.90
CA SER A 6 -16.33 -17.19 -0.62
C SER A 6 -15.78 -16.63 -1.92
N ARG A 7 -16.50 -15.68 -2.53
CA ARG A 7 -16.13 -14.99 -3.76
C ARG A 7 -15.04 -13.97 -3.43
N TRP A 8 -13.89 -14.44 -2.95
CA TRP A 8 -12.69 -13.62 -2.88
C TRP A 8 -12.37 -13.25 -4.34
N ARG A 9 -12.63 -11.99 -4.71
CA ARG A 9 -12.23 -11.48 -6.02
C ARG A 9 -10.70 -11.50 -6.03
N THR A 10 -10.13 -12.20 -7.00
CA THR A 10 -8.68 -12.28 -7.21
C THR A 10 -8.06 -10.94 -7.63
N ARG A 11 -8.90 -9.95 -7.98
CA ARG A 11 -8.49 -8.61 -8.37
C ARG A 11 -9.29 -7.57 -7.58
N PRO A 12 -8.64 -6.62 -6.89
CA PRO A 12 -9.36 -5.49 -6.30
C PRO A 12 -10.13 -4.73 -7.39
N PRO A 13 -11.27 -4.09 -7.05
CA PRO A 13 -11.93 -3.16 -7.97
C PRO A 13 -10.94 -2.10 -8.45
N ARG A 14 -11.16 -1.53 -9.64
CA ARG A 14 -10.29 -0.49 -10.20
C ARG A 14 -10.13 0.64 -9.19
N ILE A 15 -8.91 0.86 -8.72
CA ILE A 15 -8.59 1.96 -7.81
C ILE A 15 -8.70 3.27 -8.59
N ALA A 16 -9.57 4.17 -8.12
CA ALA A 16 -9.91 5.42 -8.81
C ALA A 16 -9.22 6.66 -8.20
N CYS A 17 -8.54 6.50 -7.06
CA CYS A 17 -7.80 7.54 -6.36
C CYS A 17 -6.29 7.26 -6.38
N PRO A 18 -5.45 8.27 -6.07
CA PRO A 18 -4.04 8.03 -5.77
C PRO A 18 -3.89 7.01 -4.62
N LEU A 19 -2.91 6.12 -4.72
CA LEU A 19 -2.60 5.07 -3.75
C LEU A 19 -1.13 5.16 -3.35
N LEU A 20 -0.86 5.22 -2.04
CA LEU A 20 0.47 4.97 -1.50
C LEU A 20 0.47 3.59 -0.84
N VAL A 21 1.38 2.73 -1.27
CA VAL A 21 1.62 1.42 -0.67
C VAL A 21 2.89 1.50 0.16
N VAL A 22 2.79 1.25 1.47
CA VAL A 22 3.94 1.19 2.38
C VAL A 22 4.10 -0.23 2.89
N ALA A 23 5.30 -0.80 2.77
CA ALA A 23 5.61 -2.13 3.29
C ALA A 23 7.01 -2.19 3.88
N GLY A 24 7.21 -3.06 4.87
CA GLY A 24 8.54 -3.32 5.43
C GLY A 24 9.34 -4.28 4.55
N GLU A 25 10.61 -3.97 4.31
CA GLU A 25 11.55 -4.83 3.58
C GLU A 25 11.67 -6.25 4.19
N ARG A 26 11.54 -6.34 5.53
CA ARG A 26 11.71 -7.57 6.32
C ARG A 26 10.39 -8.11 6.84
N ASP A 27 9.26 -7.75 6.24
CA ASP A 27 7.97 -8.32 6.61
C ASP A 27 7.91 -9.80 6.17
N THR A 28 7.86 -10.71 7.15
CA THR A 28 7.74 -12.16 6.93
C THR A 28 6.30 -12.66 6.98
N LEU A 29 5.36 -11.84 7.50
CA LEU A 29 3.95 -12.17 7.57
C LEU A 29 3.26 -11.87 6.24
N ILE A 30 3.54 -10.68 5.68
CA ILE A 30 3.08 -10.24 4.37
C ILE A 30 4.31 -9.77 3.59
N PRO A 31 4.91 -10.64 2.75
CA PRO A 31 6.15 -10.30 2.05
C PRO A 31 6.04 -9.03 1.20
N PRO A 32 7.11 -8.23 1.06
CA PRO A 32 7.10 -6.99 0.28
C PRO A 32 6.69 -7.19 -1.18
N SER A 33 6.89 -8.39 -1.75
CA SER A 33 6.41 -8.75 -3.08
C SER A 33 4.88 -8.63 -3.26
N HIS A 34 4.10 -8.75 -2.18
CA HIS A 34 2.65 -8.50 -2.21
C HIS A 34 2.34 -7.01 -2.40
N ALA A 35 3.14 -6.14 -1.78
CA ALA A 35 3.03 -4.69 -1.94
C ALA A 35 3.44 -4.26 -3.35
N GLU A 36 4.53 -4.82 -3.89
CA GLU A 36 4.95 -4.64 -5.28
C GLU A 36 3.85 -5.07 -6.25
N ARG A 37 3.28 -6.26 -6.04
CA ARG A 37 2.16 -6.75 -6.85
C ARG A 37 0.96 -5.82 -6.79
N MET A 38 0.59 -5.32 -5.61
CA MET A 38 -0.53 -4.39 -5.45
C MET A 38 -0.28 -3.06 -6.18
N ALA A 39 0.93 -2.50 -6.09
CA ALA A 39 1.29 -1.29 -6.82
C ALA A 39 1.24 -1.52 -8.35
N ASN A 40 1.76 -2.66 -8.82
CA ASN A 40 1.71 -3.04 -10.23
C ASN A 40 0.27 -3.23 -10.75
N GLU A 41 -0.60 -3.86 -9.96
CA GLU A 41 -2.01 -4.04 -10.32
C GLU A 41 -2.81 -2.72 -10.31
N ALA A 42 -2.42 -1.77 -9.45
CA ALA A 42 -3.01 -0.44 -9.38
C ALA A 42 -2.50 0.52 -10.49
N GLY A 43 -1.33 0.21 -11.06
CA GLY A 43 -0.76 0.93 -12.20
C GLY A 43 -0.29 2.35 -11.87
N SER A 44 -0.45 3.28 -12.80
CA SER A 44 0.07 4.66 -12.70
C SER A 44 -0.50 5.51 -11.56
N ARG A 45 -1.49 5.00 -10.82
CA ARG A 45 -2.08 5.67 -9.65
C ARG A 45 -1.37 5.33 -8.35
N ALA A 46 -0.48 4.35 -8.37
CA ALA A 46 0.19 3.84 -7.18
C ALA A 46 1.64 4.29 -7.09
N GLU A 47 2.04 4.69 -5.89
CA GLU A 47 3.43 4.83 -5.46
C GLU A 47 3.74 3.72 -4.44
N LEU A 48 4.94 3.15 -4.53
CA LEU A 48 5.41 2.11 -3.62
C LEU A 48 6.56 2.63 -2.76
N MET A 49 6.47 2.42 -1.46
CA MET A 49 7.50 2.71 -0.48
C MET A 49 7.86 1.45 0.31
N ILE A 50 9.00 0.85 -0.04
CA ILE A 50 9.60 -0.22 0.74
C ILE A 50 10.50 0.39 1.82
N VAL A 51 10.15 0.16 3.08
CA VAL A 51 10.86 0.72 4.24
C VAL A 51 12.01 -0.20 4.62
N ALA A 52 13.23 0.26 4.35
CA ALA A 52 14.45 -0.48 4.66
C ALA A 52 14.55 -0.83 6.16
N GLY A 53 14.75 -2.12 6.45
CA GLY A 53 14.76 -2.68 7.80
C GLY A 53 13.40 -2.76 8.49
N GLY A 54 12.31 -2.34 7.83
CA GLY A 54 10.95 -2.41 8.37
C GLY A 54 10.44 -3.85 8.46
N ASN A 55 9.87 -4.21 9.60
CA ASN A 55 9.17 -5.49 9.78
C ASN A 55 7.68 -5.32 9.42
N HIS A 56 6.82 -6.18 9.98
CA HIS A 56 5.37 -6.06 9.79
C HIS A 56 4.86 -4.67 10.22
N VAL A 57 4.22 -3.95 9.27
CA VAL A 57 3.75 -2.56 9.41
C VAL A 57 4.88 -1.52 9.58
N ALA A 58 6.15 -1.95 9.51
CA ALA A 58 7.33 -1.10 9.69
C ALA A 58 7.34 -0.28 11.00
N ASN A 59 6.60 -0.73 12.03
CA ASN A 59 6.51 -0.01 13.30
C ASN A 59 7.84 0.04 14.06
N ASN A 60 8.74 -0.92 13.82
CA ASN A 60 10.10 -0.89 14.38
C ASN A 60 10.95 0.29 13.86
N VAL A 61 10.57 0.89 12.74
CA VAL A 61 11.28 2.01 12.09
C VAL A 61 10.31 3.11 11.67
N TRP A 62 9.26 3.35 12.47
CA TRP A 62 8.15 4.25 12.13
C TRP A 62 8.57 5.66 11.72
N TYR A 63 9.65 6.18 12.31
CA TYR A 63 10.18 7.51 12.04
C TYR A 63 10.73 7.65 10.61
N ARG A 64 10.99 6.53 9.92
CA ARG A 64 11.54 6.52 8.55
C ARG A 64 10.52 6.70 7.45
N TYR A 65 9.22 6.48 7.71
CA TYR A 65 8.19 6.48 6.67
C TYR A 65 6.98 7.36 7.00
N ARG A 66 6.67 7.58 8.29
CA ARG A 66 5.46 8.33 8.69
C ARG A 66 5.47 9.77 8.18
N PRO A 67 6.56 10.56 8.32
CA PRO A 67 6.61 11.91 7.76
C PRO A 67 6.38 11.91 6.24
N GLN A 68 7.03 11.01 5.50
CA GLN A 68 6.90 10.92 4.05
C GLN A 68 5.48 10.55 3.61
N SER A 69 4.80 9.66 4.35
CA SER A 69 3.39 9.34 4.07
C SER A 69 2.45 10.51 4.32
N ALA A 70 2.73 11.35 5.33
CA ALA A 70 1.98 12.56 5.60
C ALA A 70 2.20 13.62 4.51
N ASP A 71 3.46 13.84 4.12
CA ASP A 71 3.80 14.75 3.02
C ASP A 71 3.16 14.32 1.70
N TRP A 72 3.18 13.01 1.42
CA TRP A 72 2.50 12.45 0.25
C TRP A 72 1.01 12.75 0.29
N LEU A 73 0.33 12.48 1.41
CA LEU A 73 -1.10 12.75 1.55
C LEU A 73 -1.41 14.25 1.37
N ALA A 74 -0.62 15.12 1.96
CA ALA A 74 -0.76 16.57 1.82
C ALA A 74 -0.66 17.01 0.35
N ARG A 75 0.31 16.48 -0.41
CA ARG A 75 0.42 16.75 -1.86
C ARG A 75 -0.83 16.29 -2.64
N GLN A 76 -1.33 15.09 -2.36
CA GLN A 76 -2.52 14.57 -3.04
C GLN A 76 -3.78 15.39 -2.74
N LEU A 77 -3.92 15.92 -1.52
CA LEU A 77 -5.07 16.75 -1.13
C LEU A 77 -4.95 18.18 -1.66
N ALA A 78 -3.76 18.77 -1.63
CA ALA A 78 -3.52 20.10 -2.19
C ALA A 78 -3.78 20.15 -3.71
N ALA A 79 -3.34 19.12 -4.45
CA ALA A 79 -3.57 19.00 -5.89
C ALA A 79 -5.06 18.86 -6.30
N ARG A 80 -5.97 18.62 -5.35
CA ARG A 80 -7.41 18.52 -5.58
C ARG A 80 -8.18 19.80 -5.26
N THR A 81 -7.52 20.77 -4.64
CA THR A 81 -8.14 22.01 -4.13
C THR A 81 -7.77 23.23 -4.97
N GLY A 82 -6.82 23.09 -5.90
CA GLY A 82 -6.56 24.05 -6.98
C GLY A 82 -7.27 23.63 -8.26
#